data_AF-A0A2H0ZWK4-F1
#
_entry.id   AF-A0A2H0ZWK4-F1
#
_cell.length_a   1.000
_cell.length_b   1.000
_cell.length_c   1.000
_cell.angle_alpha   90.00
_cell.angle_beta   90.00
_cell.angle_gamma   90.00
#
_symmetry.space_group_name_H-M   'P 1'
#
loop_
_entity.id
_entity.type
_entity.pdbx_description
1 polymer ?
#
loop_
_entity_poly.entity_id
_entity_poly.type
_entity_poly.pdbx_seq_one_letter_code
_entity_poly.pdbx_strand_id
1 'polypeptide(L)'
;MIKHPFQKLLTDKTGKFLFASVKNCIHVFRLIDGALIGCWEDEIRLQDVQEKKFKTQEQPNKRSKTNNKEPKVPVPGPGAPPIYNYIRSLTLSRDEQYVIGTTDSDKAAVIFKIDITQDNCLSLIKRQVFPKRPCAISTTLDDSQLIVADKFGDVYSIPIDADEPVDEKTLQPILGHVSMLSDVLVAQRNNRQYILTGDRDEHIRVTHFPKSYVVKHWLFGHKEFVSCLHILNFDSNLLISGGGDDFLILWNWHSAKRLASVDLRQYVKAHLNEFHLPPERFRNNDSKKEISIAKADSFTVDNRNFLAVLCEHTNCIVTFIINDDLTFAHKQTLSTHDSIVDFTFTGEEIILSLDTESDSQLLESYGFNSEGLLHKKDSDIMQKITSASTCDVISRDEFYPLYYISSLRKRSDH
;
A
#
# COMPACT_ATOMS: atom_id res chain seq x y z
N MET A 1 -23.46 -11.88 -10.46
CA MET A 1 -22.01 -11.61 -10.39
C MET A 1 -21.79 -10.79 -9.13
N ILE A 2 -20.74 -11.07 -8.38
CA ILE A 2 -20.37 -10.28 -7.20
C ILE A 2 -19.31 -9.26 -7.61
N LYS A 3 -19.05 -8.26 -6.76
CA LYS A 3 -18.00 -7.27 -6.99
C LYS A 3 -16.71 -7.72 -6.31
N HIS A 4 -15.57 -7.42 -6.95
CA HIS A 4 -14.28 -7.64 -6.32
C HIS A 4 -14.02 -6.59 -5.21
N PRO A 5 -13.59 -6.97 -3.99
CA PRO A 5 -13.20 -6.04 -2.93
C PRO A 5 -12.13 -5.02 -3.37
N PHE A 6 -12.20 -3.80 -2.85
CA PHE A 6 -11.18 -2.78 -3.11
C PHE A 6 -9.92 -3.09 -2.29
N GLN A 7 -8.74 -3.07 -2.91
CA GLN A 7 -7.48 -3.44 -2.23
C GLN A 7 -6.78 -2.24 -1.57
N LYS A 8 -6.92 -1.05 -2.13
CA LYS A 8 -6.38 0.19 -1.55
C LYS A 8 -7.40 1.29 -1.66
N LEU A 9 -7.53 2.08 -0.60
CA LEU A 9 -8.36 3.27 -0.55
C LEU A 9 -7.51 4.51 -0.23
N LEU A 10 -7.82 5.61 -0.92
CA LEU A 10 -7.30 6.94 -0.63
C LEU A 10 -8.43 7.96 -0.79
N THR A 11 -8.32 9.05 -0.08
CA THR A 11 -9.22 10.19 -0.17
C THR A 11 -8.41 11.45 -0.40
N ASP A 12 -8.98 12.37 -1.17
CA ASP A 12 -8.41 13.70 -1.28
C ASP A 12 -8.57 14.48 0.03
N LYS A 13 -7.78 15.54 0.20
CA LYS A 13 -7.80 16.42 1.38
C LYS A 13 -9.15 17.08 1.61
N THR A 14 -9.96 17.23 0.57
CA THR A 14 -11.30 17.81 0.70
C THR A 14 -12.34 16.78 1.13
N GLY A 15 -12.01 15.48 1.14
CA GLY A 15 -12.92 14.41 1.50
C GLY A 15 -14.07 14.20 0.51
N LYS A 16 -13.92 14.65 -0.73
CA LYS A 16 -14.97 14.62 -1.76
C LYS A 16 -14.80 13.48 -2.75
N PHE A 17 -13.59 12.96 -2.90
CA PHE A 17 -13.24 11.95 -3.88
C PHE A 17 -12.55 10.76 -3.21
N LEU A 18 -13.02 9.56 -3.54
CA LEU A 18 -12.45 8.30 -3.11
C LEU A 18 -11.73 7.66 -4.29
N PHE A 19 -10.43 7.46 -4.16
CA PHE A 19 -9.62 6.71 -5.11
C PHE A 19 -9.47 5.29 -4.58
N ALA A 20 -9.66 4.31 -5.45
CA ALA A 20 -9.57 2.91 -5.07
C ALA A 20 -8.80 2.11 -6.11
N SER A 21 -7.96 1.18 -5.65
CA SER A 21 -7.51 0.09 -6.52
C SER A 21 -8.44 -1.10 -6.39
N VAL A 22 -8.78 -1.70 -7.54
CA VAL A 22 -9.53 -2.95 -7.62
C VAL A 22 -8.96 -3.84 -8.72
N LYS A 23 -8.41 -5.00 -8.36
CA LYS A 23 -7.67 -5.90 -9.29
C LYS A 23 -6.54 -5.17 -10.03
N ASN A 24 -6.69 -4.99 -11.34
CA ASN A 24 -5.82 -4.30 -12.27
C ASN A 24 -6.35 -2.89 -12.63
N CYS A 25 -7.32 -2.36 -11.88
CA CYS A 25 -7.97 -1.09 -12.16
C CYS A 25 -7.72 -0.04 -11.06
N ILE A 26 -7.82 1.23 -11.47
CA ILE A 26 -7.91 2.41 -10.59
C ILE A 26 -9.26 3.07 -10.84
N HIS A 27 -10.05 3.23 -9.79
CA HIS A 27 -11.34 3.91 -9.81
C HIS A 27 -11.29 5.20 -8.99
N VAL A 28 -12.07 6.20 -9.42
CA VAL A 28 -12.30 7.44 -8.68
C VAL A 28 -13.80 7.64 -8.55
N PHE A 29 -14.27 7.75 -7.31
CA PHE A 29 -15.66 7.96 -6.98
C PHE A 29 -15.85 9.34 -6.36
N ARG A 30 -16.96 9.98 -6.69
CA ARG A 30 -17.42 11.19 -6.00
C ARG A 30 -18.27 10.77 -4.80
N LEU A 31 -17.86 11.20 -3.61
CA LEU A 31 -18.47 10.76 -2.34
C LEU A 31 -19.85 11.37 -2.07
N ILE A 32 -20.23 12.48 -2.69
CA ILE A 32 -21.56 13.07 -2.45
C ILE A 32 -22.72 12.23 -3.03
N ASP A 33 -22.48 11.47 -4.08
CA ASP A 33 -23.51 10.69 -4.79
C ASP A 33 -23.08 9.25 -5.14
N GLY A 34 -21.82 8.89 -4.90
CA GLY A 34 -21.26 7.58 -5.21
C GLY A 34 -20.96 7.35 -6.70
N ALA A 35 -20.97 8.40 -7.53
CA ALA A 35 -20.73 8.28 -8.96
C ALA A 35 -19.28 7.88 -9.25
N LEU A 36 -19.07 6.91 -10.14
CA LEU A 36 -17.76 6.63 -10.74
C LEU A 36 -17.46 7.73 -11.76
N ILE A 37 -16.44 8.54 -11.49
CA ILE A 37 -16.02 9.68 -12.33
C ILE A 37 -14.64 9.48 -12.95
N GLY A 38 -13.92 8.43 -12.56
CA GLY A 38 -12.63 8.08 -13.12
C GLY A 38 -12.46 6.58 -13.13
N CYS A 39 -12.01 6.02 -14.25
CA CYS A 39 -11.79 4.59 -14.39
C CYS A 39 -10.62 4.34 -15.33
N TRP A 40 -9.68 3.53 -14.89
CA TRP A 40 -8.59 3.05 -15.72
C TRP A 40 -8.35 1.57 -15.43
N GLU A 41 -8.16 0.79 -16.48
CA GLU A 41 -7.81 -0.63 -16.42
C GLU A 41 -6.42 -0.85 -17.02
N ASP A 42 -5.57 -1.61 -16.33
CA ASP A 42 -4.30 -2.06 -16.89
C ASP A 42 -4.54 -3.23 -17.85
N GLU A 43 -4.53 -2.92 -19.15
CA GLU A 43 -4.71 -3.91 -20.22
C GLU A 43 -3.44 -4.74 -20.50
N ILE A 44 -2.30 -4.41 -19.87
CA ILE A 44 -1.05 -5.13 -20.10
C ILE A 44 -1.11 -6.53 -19.51
N ARG A 45 -0.90 -7.53 -20.36
CA ARG A 45 -0.78 -8.93 -19.96
C ARG A 45 0.68 -9.27 -19.66
N LEU A 46 0.93 -9.78 -18.45
CA LEU A 46 2.29 -10.17 -18.03
C LEU A 46 2.92 -11.20 -18.98
N GLN A 47 2.11 -12.10 -19.54
CA GLN A 47 2.57 -13.08 -20.52
C GLN A 47 3.16 -12.37 -21.74
N ASP A 48 2.43 -11.46 -22.37
CA ASP A 48 2.90 -10.71 -23.55
C ASP A 48 4.20 -9.94 -23.28
N VAL A 49 4.35 -9.38 -22.08
CA VAL A 49 5.58 -8.70 -21.63
C VAL A 49 6.74 -9.70 -21.54
N GLN A 50 6.51 -10.87 -20.93
CA GLN A 50 7.51 -11.94 -20.83
C GLN A 50 7.90 -12.46 -22.22
N GLU A 51 6.93 -12.63 -23.13
CA GLU A 51 7.18 -13.06 -24.50
C GLU A 51 8.07 -12.07 -25.25
N LYS A 52 7.76 -10.77 -25.16
CA LYS A 52 8.54 -9.69 -25.78
C LYS A 52 9.96 -9.65 -25.21
N LYS A 53 10.13 -9.72 -23.88
CA LYS A 53 11.47 -9.75 -23.24
C LYS A 53 12.27 -10.98 -23.68
N PHE A 54 11.66 -12.15 -23.78
CA PHE A 54 12.31 -13.37 -24.24
C PHE A 54 12.80 -13.24 -25.69
N LYS A 55 11.94 -12.79 -26.61
CA LYS A 55 12.29 -12.59 -28.03
C LYS A 55 13.40 -11.57 -28.25
N THR A 56 13.48 -10.54 -27.38
CA THR A 56 14.49 -9.46 -27.50
C THR A 56 15.84 -9.86 -26.89
N GLN A 57 15.88 -10.76 -25.89
CA GLN A 57 17.13 -11.24 -25.27
C GLN A 57 17.82 -12.35 -26.07
N GLU A 58 17.11 -13.09 -26.94
CA GLU A 58 17.67 -14.18 -27.77
C GLU A 58 18.37 -13.76 -29.08
N GLN A 59 18.85 -12.50 -29.21
CA GLN A 59 19.81 -12.16 -30.26
C GLN A 59 21.26 -11.99 -29.75
N PRO A 60 21.93 -13.04 -29.19
CA PRO A 60 23.36 -13.12 -29.31
C PRO A 60 23.70 -13.60 -30.73
N ASN A 61 24.68 -12.95 -31.38
CA ASN A 61 25.29 -13.38 -32.63
C ASN A 61 25.67 -14.88 -32.64
N LYS A 62 24.74 -15.78 -32.96
CA LYS A 62 25.02 -17.20 -33.25
C LYS A 62 24.73 -17.46 -34.72
N ARG A 63 25.82 -17.57 -35.49
CA ARG A 63 25.85 -18.19 -36.82
C ARG A 63 25.17 -19.57 -36.75
N SER A 64 24.16 -19.73 -37.60
CA SER A 64 23.55 -20.97 -38.12
C SER A 64 23.36 -22.16 -37.17
N LYS A 65 22.10 -22.58 -37.01
CA LYS A 65 21.66 -23.91 -37.46
C LYS A 65 20.15 -23.87 -37.77
N THR A 66 19.82 -24.41 -38.93
CA THR A 66 18.48 -24.56 -39.49
C THR A 66 17.55 -25.32 -38.55
N ASN A 67 16.68 -24.60 -37.84
CA ASN A 67 15.40 -25.09 -37.38
C ASN A 67 14.46 -23.89 -37.25
N ASN A 68 13.51 -23.75 -38.19
CA ASN A 68 12.40 -22.80 -38.14
C ASN A 68 11.39 -23.24 -37.06
N LYS A 69 11.80 -23.31 -35.79
CA LYS A 69 10.87 -23.37 -34.66
C LYS A 69 11.02 -22.07 -33.92
N GLU A 70 9.95 -21.27 -33.96
CA GLU A 70 9.84 -20.10 -33.10
C GLU A 70 10.09 -20.52 -31.65
N PRO A 71 10.96 -19.82 -30.91
CA PRO A 71 11.16 -20.09 -29.50
C PRO A 71 9.82 -19.97 -28.77
N LYS A 72 9.36 -21.08 -28.17
CA LYS A 72 8.15 -21.05 -27.35
C LYS A 72 8.50 -20.47 -25.99
N VAL A 73 7.81 -19.40 -25.62
CA VAL A 73 7.93 -18.78 -24.30
C VAL A 73 7.51 -19.82 -23.26
N PRO A 74 8.23 -19.97 -22.12
CA PRO A 74 7.85 -20.91 -21.09
C PRO A 74 6.44 -20.59 -20.58
N VAL A 75 5.46 -21.42 -20.94
CA VAL A 75 4.13 -21.36 -20.35
C VAL A 75 4.22 -21.98 -18.96
N PRO A 76 3.66 -21.36 -17.92
CA PRO A 76 3.65 -21.95 -16.59
C PRO A 76 3.06 -23.37 -16.65
N GLY A 77 3.78 -24.34 -16.08
CA GLY A 77 3.36 -25.75 -16.11
C GLY A 77 2.08 -25.99 -15.29
N PRO A 78 1.46 -27.18 -15.40
CA PRO A 78 0.34 -27.56 -14.56
C PRO A 78 0.68 -27.39 -13.08
N GLY A 79 -0.10 -26.58 -12.35
CA GLY A 79 0.13 -26.27 -10.93
C GLY A 79 0.96 -25.02 -10.64
N ALA A 80 1.37 -24.25 -11.66
CA ALA A 80 1.92 -22.92 -11.42
C ALA A 80 0.86 -22.00 -10.78
N PRO A 81 1.25 -21.18 -9.77
CA PRO A 81 0.30 -20.29 -9.12
C PRO A 81 -0.28 -19.28 -10.13
N PRO A 82 -1.55 -18.88 -9.96
CA PRO A 82 -2.16 -17.87 -10.81
C PRO A 82 -1.35 -16.58 -10.80
N ILE A 83 -1.32 -15.90 -11.95
CA ILE A 83 -0.69 -14.60 -12.09
C ILE A 83 -1.77 -13.53 -11.87
N TYR A 84 -1.50 -12.61 -10.96
CA TYR A 84 -2.40 -11.51 -10.62
C TYR A 84 -1.74 -10.17 -10.99
N ASN A 85 -2.41 -9.37 -11.82
CA ASN A 85 -1.95 -8.05 -12.24
C ASN A 85 -2.41 -6.98 -11.24
N TYR A 86 -1.77 -6.92 -10.08
CA TYR A 86 -2.14 -5.94 -9.06
C TYR A 86 -1.83 -4.50 -9.47
N ILE A 87 -2.73 -3.60 -9.08
CA ILE A 87 -2.34 -2.24 -8.66
C ILE A 87 -1.91 -2.32 -7.19
N ARG A 88 -0.59 -2.37 -6.97
CA ARG A 88 -0.01 -2.76 -5.68
C ARG A 88 0.12 -1.63 -4.67
N SER A 89 0.51 -0.46 -5.15
CA SER A 89 0.61 0.77 -4.37
C SER A 89 -0.20 1.85 -5.07
N LEU A 90 -0.78 2.75 -4.30
CA LEU A 90 -1.55 3.88 -4.77
C LEU A 90 -1.22 5.08 -3.87
N THR A 91 -0.99 6.26 -4.44
CA THR A 91 -0.81 7.51 -3.68
C THR A 91 -1.29 8.70 -4.50
N LEU A 92 -1.59 9.81 -3.83
CA LEU A 92 -1.81 11.12 -4.47
C LEU A 92 -0.52 11.93 -4.35
N SER A 93 -0.24 12.79 -5.34
CA SER A 93 0.73 13.86 -5.16
C SER A 93 0.27 14.79 -4.04
N ARG A 94 1.18 15.53 -3.42
CA ARG A 94 0.86 16.39 -2.27
C ARG A 94 -0.04 17.55 -2.69
N ASP A 95 0.06 18.01 -3.93
CA ASP A 95 -0.84 19.00 -4.51
C ASP A 95 -2.14 18.40 -5.09
N GLU A 96 -2.29 17.07 -5.06
CA GLU A 96 -3.44 16.30 -5.57
C GLU A 96 -3.73 16.50 -7.06
N GLN A 97 -2.74 16.95 -7.84
CA GLN A 97 -2.84 16.99 -9.30
C GLN A 97 -2.65 15.62 -9.94
N TYR A 98 -2.00 14.70 -9.24
CA TYR A 98 -1.66 13.37 -9.74
C TYR A 98 -2.14 12.26 -8.82
N VAL A 99 -2.66 11.18 -9.41
CA VAL A 99 -2.76 9.87 -8.75
C VAL A 99 -1.73 8.95 -9.37
N ILE A 100 -1.01 8.22 -8.52
CA ILE A 100 0.13 7.39 -8.90
C ILE A 100 -0.12 5.98 -8.39
N GLY A 101 -0.06 5.02 -9.30
CA GLY A 101 -0.20 3.60 -8.99
C GLY A 101 1.02 2.79 -9.43
N THR A 102 1.16 1.56 -8.95
CA THR A 102 2.19 0.63 -9.46
C THR A 102 1.57 -0.66 -10.00
N THR A 103 1.98 -1.07 -11.20
CA THR A 103 1.48 -2.24 -11.91
C THR A 103 2.44 -3.42 -11.79
N ASP A 104 1.89 -4.59 -11.44
CA ASP A 104 2.64 -5.85 -11.42
C ASP A 104 2.88 -6.43 -12.83
N SER A 105 2.00 -6.11 -13.78
CA SER A 105 1.96 -6.66 -15.15
C SER A 105 3.25 -6.42 -15.94
N ASP A 106 3.90 -5.28 -15.71
CA ASP A 106 5.13 -4.87 -16.39
C ASP A 106 6.14 -4.21 -15.46
N LYS A 107 5.88 -4.21 -14.14
CA LYS A 107 6.72 -3.59 -13.11
C LYS A 107 6.82 -2.06 -13.31
N ALA A 108 5.70 -1.39 -13.52
CA ALA A 108 5.71 0.05 -13.78
C ALA A 108 5.11 0.86 -12.63
N ALA A 109 5.47 2.15 -12.60
CA ALA A 109 4.67 3.20 -11.96
C ALA A 109 3.88 3.93 -13.04
N VAL A 110 2.58 4.06 -12.83
CA VAL A 110 1.64 4.78 -13.70
C VAL A 110 1.22 6.07 -13.01
N ILE A 111 1.34 7.20 -13.71
CA ILE A 111 1.05 8.54 -13.20
C ILE A 111 -0.10 9.10 -14.03
N PHE A 112 -1.20 9.45 -13.37
CA PHE A 112 -2.36 10.05 -14.00
C PHE A 112 -2.51 11.48 -13.52
N LYS A 113 -2.72 12.40 -14.45
CA LYS A 113 -3.22 13.73 -14.14
C LYS A 113 -4.71 13.64 -13.82
N ILE A 114 -5.13 14.34 -12.78
CA ILE A 114 -6.52 14.40 -12.32
C ILE A 114 -7.16 15.66 -12.90
N ASP A 115 -8.25 15.50 -13.66
CA ASP A 115 -9.10 16.59 -14.12
C ASP A 115 -10.57 16.24 -13.90
N ILE A 116 -11.14 16.73 -12.80
CA ILE A 116 -12.52 16.45 -12.39
C ILE A 116 -13.59 17.02 -13.35
N THR A 117 -13.19 17.82 -14.34
CA THR A 117 -14.11 18.40 -15.33
C THR A 117 -14.36 17.48 -16.52
N GLN A 118 -13.52 16.46 -16.71
CA GLN A 118 -13.66 15.44 -17.75
C GLN A 118 -14.65 14.35 -17.31
N ASP A 119 -15.26 13.68 -18.29
CA ASP A 119 -16.13 12.50 -18.04
C ASP A 119 -15.37 11.36 -17.34
N ASN A 120 -14.10 11.15 -17.74
CA ASN A 120 -13.15 10.31 -17.02
C ASN A 120 -12.04 11.22 -16.48
N CYS A 121 -12.00 11.39 -15.17
CA CYS A 121 -11.10 12.33 -14.53
C CYS A 121 -9.62 11.91 -14.52
N LEU A 122 -9.30 10.71 -15.02
CA LEU A 122 -7.94 10.17 -15.07
C LEU A 122 -7.36 10.26 -16.48
N SER A 123 -6.25 10.99 -16.63
CA SER A 123 -5.46 11.02 -17.86
C SER A 123 -4.07 10.45 -17.59
N LEU A 124 -3.74 9.27 -18.14
CA LEU A 124 -2.42 8.67 -18.01
C LEU A 124 -1.37 9.54 -18.71
N ILE A 125 -0.46 10.15 -17.95
CA ILE A 125 0.61 10.99 -18.48
C ILE A 125 1.96 10.27 -18.56
N LYS A 126 2.17 9.24 -17.73
CA LYS A 126 3.43 8.49 -17.73
C LYS A 126 3.24 7.06 -17.24
N ARG A 127 3.93 6.13 -17.89
CA ARG A 127 4.14 4.74 -17.45
C ARG A 127 5.65 4.47 -17.41
N GLN A 128 6.23 4.49 -16.22
CA GLN A 128 7.66 4.25 -16.00
C GLN A 128 7.90 2.79 -15.63
N VAL A 129 8.56 2.02 -16.51
CA VAL A 129 8.93 0.61 -16.25
C VAL A 129 10.22 0.53 -15.42
N PHE A 130 10.29 -0.41 -14.49
CA PHE A 130 11.44 -0.66 -13.63
C PHE A 130 12.02 -2.08 -13.82
N PRO A 131 13.32 -2.30 -13.53
CA PRO A 131 13.94 -3.63 -13.62
C PRO A 131 13.28 -4.68 -12.71
N LYS A 132 12.88 -4.24 -11.52
CA LYS A 132 12.19 -5.03 -10.50
C LYS A 132 10.86 -4.38 -10.16
N ARG A 133 9.95 -5.21 -9.65
CA ARG A 133 8.60 -4.81 -9.31
C ARG A 133 8.63 -3.74 -8.19
N PRO A 134 8.05 -2.55 -8.40
CA PRO A 134 7.81 -1.59 -7.33
C PRO A 134 6.99 -2.19 -6.18
N CYS A 135 7.26 -1.77 -4.95
CA CYS A 135 6.54 -2.21 -3.75
C CYS A 135 5.92 -1.05 -2.95
N ALA A 136 6.54 0.13 -2.99
CA ALA A 136 6.06 1.32 -2.33
C ALA A 136 6.51 2.57 -3.09
N ILE A 137 5.74 3.64 -2.98
CA ILE A 137 5.96 4.90 -3.69
C ILE A 137 5.67 6.11 -2.80
N SER A 138 6.38 7.21 -3.04
CA SER A 138 6.14 8.50 -2.39
C SER A 138 6.61 9.64 -3.30
N THR A 139 6.12 10.85 -3.11
CA THR A 139 6.59 12.03 -3.86
C THR A 139 7.52 12.90 -3.01
N THR A 140 8.42 13.61 -3.68
CA THR A 140 9.14 14.73 -3.05
C THR A 140 8.15 15.79 -2.57
N LEU A 141 8.59 16.66 -1.64
CA LEU A 141 7.71 17.68 -1.07
C LEU A 141 7.17 18.68 -2.08
N ASP A 142 7.86 18.86 -3.20
CA ASP A 142 7.49 19.73 -4.31
C ASP A 142 6.80 18.98 -5.46
N ASP A 143 6.49 17.69 -5.27
CA ASP A 143 5.92 16.78 -6.29
C ASP A 143 6.70 16.73 -7.62
N SER A 144 7.97 17.16 -7.63
CA SER A 144 8.78 17.14 -8.85
C SER A 144 9.29 15.74 -9.19
N GLN A 145 9.48 14.87 -8.19
CA GLN A 145 10.01 13.52 -8.34
C GLN A 145 9.13 12.49 -7.65
N LEU A 146 8.96 11.35 -8.31
CA LEU A 146 8.45 10.13 -7.72
C LEU A 146 9.62 9.30 -7.19
N ILE A 147 9.54 8.94 -5.91
CA ILE A 147 10.43 8.02 -5.23
C ILE A 147 9.79 6.63 -5.27
N VAL A 148 10.50 5.64 -5.81
CA VAL A 148 9.99 4.28 -6.01
C VAL A 148 10.91 3.29 -5.32
N ALA A 149 10.40 2.58 -4.32
CA ALA A 149 11.07 1.43 -3.71
C ALA A 149 10.65 0.15 -4.44
N ASP A 150 11.61 -0.74 -4.70
CA ASP A 150 11.36 -2.03 -5.34
C ASP A 150 11.51 -3.22 -4.39
N LYS A 151 10.99 -4.37 -4.83
CA LYS A 151 11.01 -5.63 -4.07
C LYS A 151 12.42 -6.14 -3.73
N PHE A 152 13.46 -5.72 -4.44
CA PHE A 152 14.83 -6.24 -4.28
C PHE A 152 15.70 -5.36 -3.39
N GLY A 153 15.19 -4.20 -2.98
CA GLY A 153 15.88 -3.33 -2.05
C GLY A 153 16.29 -1.99 -2.63
N ASP A 154 16.11 -1.77 -3.94
CA ASP A 154 16.55 -0.55 -4.61
C ASP A 154 15.48 0.54 -4.52
N VAL A 155 15.92 1.80 -4.44
CA VAL A 155 15.04 2.97 -4.59
C VAL A 155 15.50 3.82 -5.77
N TYR A 156 14.55 4.25 -6.58
CA TYR A 156 14.75 5.11 -7.73
C TYR A 156 14.08 6.47 -7.51
N SER A 157 14.55 7.50 -8.21
CA SER A 157 13.90 8.80 -8.33
C SER A 157 13.68 9.08 -9.81
N ILE A 158 12.45 9.39 -10.20
CA ILE A 158 12.10 9.76 -11.56
C ILE A 158 11.24 11.02 -11.60
N PRO A 159 11.41 11.92 -12.59
CA PRO A 159 10.59 13.12 -12.69
C PRO A 159 9.15 12.78 -13.00
N ILE A 160 8.20 13.43 -12.31
CA ILE A 160 6.76 13.22 -12.53
C ILE A 160 6.31 13.84 -13.85
N ASP A 161 6.74 15.08 -14.12
CA ASP A 161 6.26 15.89 -15.25
C ASP A 161 7.07 15.77 -16.55
N ALA A 162 8.13 14.94 -16.59
CA ALA A 162 8.89 14.76 -17.84
C ALA A 162 8.03 14.09 -18.93
N ASP A 163 8.16 14.52 -20.19
CA ASP A 163 7.30 14.00 -21.28
C ASP A 163 7.50 12.50 -21.55
N GLU A 164 8.73 12.01 -21.42
CA GLU A 164 9.09 10.63 -21.78
C GLU A 164 9.52 9.80 -20.55
N PRO A 165 9.15 8.51 -20.47
CA PRO A 165 9.70 7.59 -19.49
C PRO A 165 11.22 7.43 -19.64
N VAL A 166 11.91 7.24 -18.53
CA VAL A 166 13.34 6.91 -18.51
C VAL A 166 13.54 5.47 -18.98
N ASP A 167 14.53 5.21 -19.84
CA ASP A 167 14.84 3.84 -20.29
C ASP A 167 15.18 2.94 -19.09
N GLU A 168 14.48 1.80 -18.95
CA GLU A 168 14.67 0.76 -17.93
C GLU A 168 16.15 0.40 -17.75
N LYS A 169 16.93 0.37 -18.85
CA LYS A 169 18.36 -0.01 -18.83
C LYS A 169 19.27 1.06 -18.26
N THR A 170 18.82 2.31 -18.22
CA THR A 170 19.60 3.46 -17.77
C THR A 170 19.28 3.85 -16.32
N LEU A 171 18.15 3.39 -15.77
CA LEU A 171 17.76 3.61 -14.39
C LEU A 171 18.85 3.13 -13.43
N GLN A 172 19.26 4.02 -12.52
CA GLN A 172 20.19 3.73 -11.44
C GLN A 172 19.51 3.92 -10.10
N PRO A 173 19.67 2.99 -9.14
CA PRO A 173 19.21 3.19 -7.78
C PRO A 173 19.89 4.42 -7.17
N ILE A 174 19.11 5.28 -6.51
CA ILE A 174 19.64 6.39 -5.72
C ILE A 174 20.11 5.92 -4.34
N LEU A 175 19.54 4.83 -3.83
CA LEU A 175 19.98 4.10 -2.63
C LEU A 175 19.50 2.65 -2.71
N GLY A 176 20.01 1.77 -1.85
CA GLY A 176 19.58 0.37 -1.80
C GLY A 176 19.68 -0.27 -0.41
N HIS A 177 18.87 -1.29 -0.17
CA HIS A 177 18.96 -2.28 0.90
C HIS A 177 19.35 -3.63 0.28
N VAL A 178 19.90 -4.53 1.09
CA VAL A 178 20.06 -5.95 0.67
C VAL A 178 18.79 -6.75 0.95
N SER A 179 17.92 -6.22 1.81
CA SER A 179 16.61 -6.77 2.13
C SER A 179 15.52 -6.25 1.18
N MET A 180 14.38 -6.94 1.19
CA MET A 180 13.18 -6.49 0.48
C MET A 180 12.63 -5.23 1.15
N LEU A 181 12.55 -4.14 0.39
CA LEU A 181 11.82 -2.95 0.84
C LEU A 181 10.32 -3.25 0.89
N SER A 182 9.69 -2.75 1.93
CA SER A 182 8.25 -2.88 2.18
C SER A 182 7.54 -1.54 2.17
N ASP A 183 8.24 -0.46 2.51
CA ASP A 183 7.66 0.88 2.55
C ASP A 183 8.68 1.99 2.27
N VAL A 184 8.22 3.13 1.77
CA VAL A 184 9.02 4.33 1.52
C VAL A 184 8.21 5.61 1.74
N LEU A 185 8.78 6.56 2.49
CA LEU A 185 8.22 7.89 2.69
C LEU A 185 9.26 8.98 2.44
N VAL A 186 8.80 10.13 1.96
CA VAL A 186 9.60 11.36 1.96
C VAL A 186 9.14 12.28 3.09
N ALA A 187 10.08 12.63 3.97
CA ALA A 187 9.90 13.54 5.09
C ALA A 187 10.76 14.80 4.91
N GLN A 188 10.44 15.88 5.65
CA GLN A 188 11.27 17.08 5.69
C GLN A 188 11.55 17.53 7.12
N ARG A 189 12.78 17.97 7.36
CA ARG A 189 13.15 18.71 8.58
C ARG A 189 14.12 19.83 8.22
N ASN A 190 13.87 21.04 8.74
CA ASN A 190 14.74 22.21 8.52
C ASN A 190 15.05 22.44 7.02
N ASN A 191 14.01 22.41 6.17
CA ASN A 191 14.10 22.56 4.71
C ASN A 191 15.02 21.55 4.01
N ARG A 192 15.24 20.39 4.62
CA ARG A 192 15.98 19.26 4.03
C ARG A 192 15.07 18.05 3.95
N GLN A 193 15.04 17.43 2.78
CA GLN A 193 14.26 16.22 2.56
C GLN A 193 15.06 14.97 2.94
N TYR A 194 14.32 13.95 3.36
CA TYR A 194 14.83 12.66 3.76
C TYR A 194 13.95 11.56 3.19
N ILE A 195 14.58 10.47 2.74
CA ILE A 195 13.88 9.24 2.37
C ILE A 195 13.95 8.31 3.58
N LEU A 196 12.78 7.88 4.04
CA LEU A 196 12.60 6.89 5.08
C LEU A 196 12.20 5.58 4.42
N THR A 197 12.93 4.50 4.67
CA THR A 197 12.63 3.18 4.10
C THR A 197 12.49 2.13 5.18
N GLY A 198 11.43 1.32 5.09
CA GLY A 198 11.20 0.14 5.91
C GLY A 198 11.49 -1.13 5.13
N ASP A 199 12.03 -2.16 5.77
CA ASP A 199 12.36 -3.42 5.11
C ASP A 199 11.94 -4.67 5.89
N ARG A 200 12.11 -5.81 5.22
CA ARG A 200 11.80 -7.15 5.74
C ARG A 200 12.72 -7.60 6.88
N ASP A 201 13.91 -7.01 7.00
CA ASP A 201 14.91 -7.33 8.04
C ASP A 201 14.89 -6.28 9.15
N GLU A 202 13.69 -5.92 9.61
CA GLU A 202 13.44 -5.05 10.77
C GLU A 202 13.92 -3.59 10.64
N HIS A 203 14.58 -3.22 9.55
CA HIS A 203 15.23 -1.92 9.50
C HIS A 203 14.30 -0.79 9.10
N ILE A 204 14.51 0.36 9.74
CA ILE A 204 14.02 1.65 9.27
C ILE A 204 15.22 2.57 9.04
N ARG A 205 15.49 2.90 7.77
CA ARG A 205 16.61 3.79 7.41
C ARG A 205 16.14 5.22 7.20
N VAL A 206 16.90 6.19 7.70
CA VAL A 206 16.74 7.60 7.36
C VAL A 206 17.91 8.04 6.49
N THR A 207 17.62 8.42 5.24
CA THR A 207 18.63 8.78 4.24
C THR A 207 18.43 10.22 3.78
N HIS A 208 19.50 10.99 3.60
CA HIS A 208 19.39 12.35 3.05
C HIS A 208 18.89 12.33 1.60
N PHE A 209 18.09 13.32 1.21
CA PHE A 209 17.69 13.53 -0.19
C PHE A 209 17.94 15.00 -0.59
N PRO A 210 18.52 15.29 -1.78
CA PRO A 210 18.87 14.36 -2.87
C PRO A 210 20.22 13.63 -2.70
N LYS A 211 20.97 13.91 -1.62
CA LYS A 211 22.27 13.26 -1.34
C LYS A 211 22.10 11.86 -0.74
N SER A 212 21.46 10.97 -1.48
CA SER A 212 21.04 9.62 -1.06
C SER A 212 22.19 8.65 -0.76
N TYR A 213 23.42 9.01 -1.13
CA TYR A 213 24.63 8.32 -0.68
C TYR A 213 24.98 8.59 0.79
N VAL A 214 24.30 9.53 1.46
CA VAL A 214 24.50 9.85 2.88
C VAL A 214 23.35 9.28 3.70
N VAL A 215 23.61 8.14 4.35
CA VAL A 215 22.73 7.62 5.41
C VAL A 215 22.88 8.51 6.64
N LYS A 216 21.74 8.97 7.19
CA LYS A 216 21.74 9.75 8.42
C LYS A 216 21.89 8.84 9.64
N HIS A 217 20.98 7.88 9.78
CA HIS A 217 20.95 6.87 10.85
C HIS A 217 19.86 5.83 10.58
N TRP A 218 19.74 4.87 11.50
CA TRP A 218 18.67 3.86 11.53
C TRP A 218 17.81 4.04 12.79
N LEU A 219 16.55 3.61 12.74
CA LEU A 219 15.68 3.54 13.92
C LEU A 219 15.65 2.09 14.41
N PHE A 220 16.29 1.82 15.55
CA PHE A 220 16.40 0.47 16.10
C PHE A 220 15.31 0.19 17.14
N GLY A 221 14.59 -0.92 16.99
CA GLY A 221 13.62 -1.37 17.99
C GLY A 221 12.66 -2.47 17.54
N HIS A 222 12.36 -2.55 16.25
CA HIS A 222 11.59 -3.66 15.68
C HIS A 222 12.37 -4.98 15.77
N LYS A 223 11.64 -6.08 15.95
CA LYS A 223 12.20 -7.43 16.02
C LYS A 223 11.71 -8.33 14.88
N GLU A 224 10.74 -7.85 14.13
CA GLU A 224 10.18 -8.46 12.94
C GLU A 224 10.13 -7.44 11.80
N PHE A 225 9.83 -7.89 10.59
CA PHE A 225 9.73 -7.04 9.40
C PHE A 225 8.92 -5.76 9.66
N VAL A 226 9.31 -4.65 9.05
CA VAL A 226 8.51 -3.42 9.01
C VAL A 226 7.60 -3.50 7.79
N SER A 227 6.33 -3.11 7.91
CA SER A 227 5.36 -3.12 6.80
C SER A 227 4.61 -1.80 6.63
N CYS A 228 4.66 -0.92 7.62
CA CYS A 228 3.98 0.36 7.58
C CYS A 228 4.82 1.42 8.30
N LEU A 229 5.05 2.53 7.59
CA LEU A 229 5.57 3.78 8.09
C LEU A 229 4.48 4.85 7.90
N HIS A 230 4.28 5.70 8.90
CA HIS A 230 3.30 6.78 8.82
C HIS A 230 3.80 8.03 9.53
N ILE A 231 3.91 9.15 8.83
CA ILE A 231 4.22 10.44 9.43
C ILE A 231 2.92 11.03 9.96
N LEU A 232 2.91 11.44 11.23
CA LEU A 232 1.68 11.95 11.85
C LEU A 232 1.24 13.27 11.19
N ASN A 233 -0.05 13.34 10.84
CA ASN A 233 -0.63 14.47 10.11
C ASN A 233 -0.54 15.79 10.89
N PHE A 234 -0.43 15.73 12.22
CA PHE A 234 -0.33 16.87 13.12
C PHE A 234 1.11 17.20 13.57
N ASP A 235 2.09 16.32 13.34
CA ASP A 235 3.51 16.61 13.60
C ASP A 235 4.42 15.82 12.66
N SER A 236 4.97 16.53 11.68
CA SER A 236 5.87 15.95 10.66
C SER A 236 7.20 15.42 11.19
N ASN A 237 7.53 15.65 12.47
CA ASN A 237 8.72 15.08 13.13
C ASN A 237 8.48 13.70 13.73
N LEU A 238 7.21 13.32 13.84
CA LEU A 238 6.78 12.10 14.48
C LEU A 238 6.46 11.03 13.43
N LEU A 239 7.03 9.86 13.63
CA LEU A 239 6.83 8.69 12.79
C LEU A 239 6.21 7.58 13.62
N ILE A 240 5.16 6.96 13.10
CA ILE A 240 4.68 5.65 13.53
C ILE A 240 5.30 4.61 12.62
N SER A 241 5.73 3.49 13.20
CA SER A 241 6.07 2.29 12.45
C SER A 241 5.42 1.05 13.02
N GLY A 242 5.02 0.16 12.12
CA GLY A 242 4.39 -1.12 12.37
C GLY A 242 4.88 -2.20 11.42
N GLY A 243 4.67 -3.45 11.80
CA GLY A 243 5.33 -4.59 11.18
C GLY A 243 4.74 -5.93 11.58
N GLY A 244 5.59 -6.94 11.58
CA GLY A 244 5.31 -8.27 12.14
C GLY A 244 5.41 -8.33 13.68
N ASP A 245 5.78 -7.24 14.34
CA ASP A 245 5.77 -7.12 15.79
C ASP A 245 4.34 -7.02 16.32
N ASP A 246 4.15 -7.40 17.59
CA ASP A 246 2.87 -7.21 18.30
C ASP A 246 2.63 -5.76 18.76
N PHE A 247 3.51 -4.82 18.42
CA PHE A 247 3.47 -3.44 18.86
C PHE A 247 3.76 -2.45 17.73
N LEU A 248 3.32 -1.21 17.94
CA LEU A 248 3.77 -0.04 17.18
C LEU A 248 4.85 0.72 17.94
N ILE A 249 5.69 1.45 17.23
CA ILE A 249 6.64 2.40 17.83
C ILE A 249 6.38 3.81 17.32
N LEU A 250 6.37 4.78 18.24
CA LEU A 250 6.41 6.21 17.95
C LEU A 250 7.83 6.73 18.08
N TRP A 251 8.30 7.43 17.06
CA TRP A 251 9.66 7.96 16.97
C TRP A 251 9.67 9.46 16.78
N ASN A 252 10.71 10.12 17.29
CA ASN A 252 11.26 11.27 16.59
C ASN A 252 12.22 10.73 15.54
N TRP A 253 11.78 10.71 14.28
CA TRP A 253 12.55 10.07 13.21
C TRP A 253 13.85 10.81 12.90
N HIS A 254 13.90 12.14 13.11
CA HIS A 254 15.08 12.94 12.80
C HIS A 254 16.18 12.83 13.86
N SER A 255 15.81 12.64 15.13
CA SER A 255 16.76 12.46 16.24
C SER A 255 17.03 10.98 16.58
N ALA A 256 16.45 10.04 15.82
CA ALA A 256 16.53 8.61 16.06
C ALA A 256 16.00 8.16 17.44
N LYS A 257 15.11 8.94 18.06
CA LYS A 257 14.64 8.66 19.43
C LYS A 257 13.33 7.88 19.39
N ARG A 258 13.30 6.72 20.03
CA ARG A 258 12.06 6.03 20.39
C ARG A 258 11.37 6.82 21.52
N LEU A 259 10.14 7.25 21.27
CA LEU A 259 9.37 8.08 22.19
C LEU A 259 8.37 7.24 23.00
N ALA A 260 7.61 6.39 22.32
CA ALA A 260 6.64 5.51 22.94
C ALA A 260 6.47 4.21 22.12
N SER A 261 5.77 3.24 22.68
CA SER A 261 5.33 2.04 21.98
C SER A 261 4.02 1.55 22.58
N VAL A 262 3.17 0.94 21.76
CA VAL A 262 1.88 0.38 22.20
C VAL A 262 1.73 -1.04 21.71
N ASP A 263 1.42 -1.96 22.63
CA ASP A 263 1.13 -3.36 22.33
C ASP A 263 -0.31 -3.49 21.80
N LEU A 264 -0.48 -4.16 20.67
CA LEU A 264 -1.75 -4.33 19.99
C LEU A 264 -2.46 -5.62 20.38
N ARG A 265 -1.73 -6.63 20.85
CA ARG A 265 -2.24 -8.00 21.02
C ARG A 265 -3.47 -8.03 21.91
N GLN A 266 -3.46 -7.29 23.02
CA GLN A 266 -4.62 -7.26 23.93
C GLN A 266 -5.89 -6.69 23.29
N TYR A 267 -5.77 -5.80 22.30
CA TYR A 267 -6.88 -5.15 21.64
C TYR A 267 -7.41 -5.93 20.43
N VAL A 268 -6.56 -6.74 19.78
CA VAL A 268 -6.95 -7.54 18.60
C VAL A 268 -7.15 -9.01 18.91
N LYS A 269 -6.82 -9.51 20.11
CA LYS A 269 -6.86 -10.95 20.47
C LYS A 269 -8.19 -11.63 20.12
N ALA A 270 -9.31 -10.95 20.34
CA ALA A 270 -10.66 -11.46 20.04
C ALA A 270 -10.95 -11.57 18.53
N HIS A 271 -10.16 -10.90 17.69
CA HIS A 271 -10.29 -10.83 16.25
C HIS A 271 -9.27 -11.72 15.50
N LEU A 272 -8.36 -12.40 16.24
CA LEU A 272 -7.40 -13.31 15.65
C LEU A 272 -8.05 -14.68 15.36
N ASN A 273 -7.93 -15.15 14.12
CA ASN A 273 -8.52 -16.39 13.61
C ASN A 273 -7.43 -17.37 13.09
N GLU A 274 -7.83 -18.43 12.39
CA GLU A 274 -6.92 -19.46 11.86
C GLU A 274 -5.89 -18.93 10.86
N PHE A 275 -6.19 -17.82 10.14
CA PHE A 275 -5.23 -17.17 9.22
C PHE A 275 -4.03 -16.55 9.94
N HIS A 276 -4.14 -16.36 11.25
CA HIS A 276 -3.05 -15.83 12.07
C HIS A 276 -2.15 -16.94 12.61
N LEU A 277 -2.51 -18.22 12.46
CA LEU A 277 -1.60 -19.28 12.84
C LEU A 277 -0.42 -19.34 11.86
N PRO A 278 0.80 -19.64 12.33
CA PRO A 278 1.92 -19.93 11.45
C PRO A 278 1.55 -20.98 10.39
N PRO A 279 2.20 -21.08 9.22
CA PRO A 279 1.98 -22.19 8.31
C PRO A 279 2.16 -23.54 9.00
N GLU A 280 1.39 -24.57 8.64
CA GLU A 280 1.36 -25.86 9.34
C GLU A 280 2.74 -26.47 9.62
N ARG A 281 3.67 -26.37 8.66
CA ARG A 281 5.05 -26.85 8.79
C ARG A 281 5.87 -26.18 9.91
N PHE A 282 5.44 -25.00 10.38
CA PHE A 282 6.07 -24.23 11.47
C PHE A 282 5.22 -24.23 12.74
N ARG A 283 4.07 -24.94 12.77
CA ARG A 283 3.21 -25.01 13.95
C ARG A 283 3.76 -26.02 14.97
N ASN A 284 3.59 -25.67 16.23
CA ASN A 284 3.76 -26.53 17.40
C ASN A 284 2.57 -26.29 18.37
N ASN A 285 2.50 -27.08 19.45
CA ASN A 285 1.37 -27.02 20.39
C ASN A 285 1.20 -25.65 21.07
N ASP A 286 2.25 -24.82 21.10
CA ASP A 286 2.27 -23.50 21.75
C ASP A 286 2.29 -22.33 20.74
N SER A 287 2.03 -22.61 19.45
CA SER A 287 2.12 -21.62 18.40
C SER A 287 1.12 -20.50 18.60
N LYS A 288 1.64 -19.30 18.80
CA LYS A 288 0.82 -18.09 18.98
C LYS A 288 0.32 -17.62 17.62
N LYS A 289 -0.90 -17.07 17.63
CA LYS A 289 -1.44 -16.31 16.50
C LYS A 289 -0.58 -15.07 16.26
N GLU A 290 -0.03 -14.95 15.06
CA GLU A 290 0.89 -13.91 14.61
C GLU A 290 0.13 -12.69 14.10
N ILE A 291 0.57 -11.50 14.52
CA ILE A 291 -0.03 -10.23 14.10
C ILE A 291 0.82 -9.65 12.98
N SER A 292 0.18 -9.12 11.94
CA SER A 292 0.85 -8.35 10.88
C SER A 292 0.13 -7.02 10.72
N ILE A 293 0.80 -5.92 11.05
CA ILE A 293 0.21 -4.58 10.97
C ILE A 293 0.17 -4.17 9.50
N ALA A 294 -1.02 -3.99 8.95
CA ALA A 294 -1.22 -3.71 7.53
C ALA A 294 -1.18 -2.21 7.23
N LYS A 295 -1.76 -1.38 8.11
CA LYS A 295 -1.82 0.07 7.94
C LYS A 295 -1.99 0.78 9.28
N ALA A 296 -1.37 1.95 9.40
CA ALA A 296 -1.60 2.91 10.47
C ALA A 296 -1.78 4.28 9.84
N ASP A 297 -2.77 5.04 10.31
CA ASP A 297 -3.03 6.39 9.82
C ASP A 297 -3.60 7.26 10.96
N SER A 298 -3.34 8.55 10.91
CA SER A 298 -3.60 9.50 12.00
C SER A 298 -4.61 10.54 11.60
N PHE A 299 -5.47 10.93 12.52
CA PHE A 299 -6.50 11.94 12.28
C PHE A 299 -6.70 12.80 13.53
N THR A 300 -7.35 13.95 13.36
CA THR A 300 -7.60 14.89 14.46
C THR A 300 -9.10 15.13 14.59
N VAL A 301 -9.64 14.98 15.81
CA VAL A 301 -11.04 15.26 16.14
C VAL A 301 -11.07 16.17 17.36
N ASP A 302 -11.73 17.32 17.25
CA ASP A 302 -11.81 18.34 18.30
C ASP A 302 -10.43 18.66 18.92
N ASN A 303 -9.44 18.95 18.07
CA ASN A 303 -8.05 19.23 18.44
C ASN A 303 -7.32 18.12 19.21
N ARG A 304 -7.86 16.90 19.26
CA ARG A 304 -7.18 15.73 19.81
C ARG A 304 -6.70 14.85 18.68
N ASN A 305 -5.54 14.27 18.91
CA ASN A 305 -4.82 13.51 17.91
C ASN A 305 -5.03 12.02 18.12
N PHE A 306 -5.41 11.33 17.06
CA PHE A 306 -5.73 9.92 17.09
C PHE A 306 -4.90 9.13 16.08
N LEU A 307 -4.78 7.84 16.34
CA LEU A 307 -4.16 6.85 15.46
C LEU A 307 -5.14 5.70 15.28
N ALA A 308 -5.44 5.35 14.03
CA ALA A 308 -6.15 4.13 13.66
C ALA A 308 -5.16 3.10 13.13
N VAL A 309 -5.38 1.84 13.48
CA VAL A 309 -4.49 0.73 13.17
C VAL A 309 -5.31 -0.45 12.66
N LEU A 310 -4.90 -0.98 11.51
CA LEU A 310 -5.43 -2.21 10.92
C LEU A 310 -4.39 -3.32 10.99
N CYS A 311 -4.78 -4.45 11.56
CA CYS A 311 -4.02 -5.69 11.45
C CYS A 311 -4.61 -6.55 10.32
N GLU A 312 -3.73 -7.13 9.50
CA GLU A 312 -4.11 -8.02 8.40
C GLU A 312 -5.03 -9.16 8.88
N HIS A 313 -6.01 -9.56 8.06
CA HIS A 313 -6.98 -10.62 8.37
C HIS A 313 -7.87 -10.41 9.61
N THR A 314 -7.92 -9.19 10.17
CA THR A 314 -8.83 -8.85 11.27
C THR A 314 -10.07 -8.11 10.75
N ASN A 315 -11.19 -8.27 11.45
CA ASN A 315 -12.42 -7.52 11.24
C ASN A 315 -12.51 -6.31 12.19
N CYS A 316 -11.38 -5.67 12.51
CA CYS A 316 -11.39 -4.56 13.44
C CYS A 316 -10.37 -3.45 13.12
N ILE A 317 -10.74 -2.21 13.46
CA ILE A 317 -9.83 -1.07 13.56
C ILE A 317 -9.63 -0.75 15.03
N VAL A 318 -8.37 -0.68 15.46
CA VAL A 318 -8.03 -0.21 16.81
C VAL A 318 -7.68 1.26 16.74
N THR A 319 -8.33 2.08 17.56
CA THR A 319 -8.03 3.51 17.67
C THR A 319 -7.39 3.85 19.01
N PHE A 320 -6.43 4.75 18.97
CA PHE A 320 -5.74 5.32 20.12
C PHE A 320 -5.82 6.84 20.06
N ILE A 321 -5.91 7.50 21.21
CA ILE A 321 -5.51 8.90 21.33
C ILE A 321 -4.01 8.94 21.60
N ILE A 322 -3.33 9.90 20.98
CA ILE A 322 -1.95 10.28 21.30
C ILE A 322 -2.03 11.54 22.14
N ASN A 323 -1.70 11.41 23.42
CA ASN A 323 -1.72 12.52 24.37
C ASN A 323 -0.56 13.49 24.10
N ASP A 324 -0.59 14.68 24.70
CA ASP A 324 0.45 15.71 24.55
C ASP A 324 1.84 15.23 25.05
N ASP A 325 1.87 14.31 26.01
CA ASP A 325 3.08 13.64 26.49
C ASP A 325 3.55 12.49 25.59
N LEU A 326 2.89 12.32 24.43
CA LEU A 326 3.14 11.31 23.41
C LEU A 326 2.84 9.86 23.85
N THR A 327 2.13 9.68 24.96
CA THR A 327 1.61 8.37 25.36
C THR A 327 0.37 7.99 24.56
N PHE A 328 0.21 6.68 24.34
CA PHE A 328 -0.98 6.12 23.72
C PHE A 328 -2.01 5.75 24.79
N ALA A 329 -3.26 6.15 24.57
CA ALA A 329 -4.40 5.60 25.31
C ALA A 329 -5.40 4.99 24.32
N HIS A 330 -5.77 3.73 24.54
CA HIS A 330 -6.77 3.05 23.73
C HIS A 330 -8.12 3.77 23.83
N LYS A 331 -8.79 3.91 22.68
CA LYS A 331 -10.10 4.56 22.57
C LYS A 331 -11.18 3.59 22.16
N GLN A 332 -10.93 2.80 21.11
CA GLN A 332 -11.93 1.88 20.60
C GLN A 332 -11.27 0.71 19.87
N THR A 333 -11.90 -0.46 19.93
CA THR A 333 -11.71 -1.52 18.94
C THR A 333 -13.02 -1.62 18.16
N LEU A 334 -13.11 -0.92 17.04
CA LEU A 334 -14.28 -0.96 16.18
C LEU A 334 -14.28 -2.29 15.45
N SER A 335 -15.39 -3.03 15.50
CA SER A 335 -15.52 -4.33 14.83
C SER A 335 -16.54 -4.26 13.70
N THR A 336 -16.23 -4.93 12.59
CA THR A 336 -17.10 -5.16 11.43
C THR A 336 -17.54 -6.63 11.39
N HIS A 337 -18.52 -6.95 10.57
CA HIS A 337 -18.89 -8.35 10.34
C HIS A 337 -17.78 -9.10 9.59
N ASP A 338 -17.32 -8.52 8.48
CA ASP A 338 -16.31 -9.10 7.61
C ASP A 338 -14.92 -8.52 7.87
N SER A 339 -13.88 -9.20 7.39
CA SER A 339 -12.49 -8.73 7.55
C SER A 339 -12.25 -7.45 6.77
N ILE A 340 -11.42 -6.56 7.32
CA ILE A 340 -11.12 -5.26 6.73
C ILE A 340 -9.86 -5.40 5.87
N VAL A 341 -9.96 -4.96 4.62
CA VAL A 341 -8.88 -5.00 3.61
C VAL A 341 -8.02 -3.75 3.69
N ASP A 342 -8.66 -2.58 3.69
CA ASP A 342 -8.00 -1.27 3.81
C ASP A 342 -8.98 -0.23 4.38
N PHE A 343 -8.48 0.94 4.78
CA PHE A 343 -9.30 2.06 5.22
C PHE A 343 -8.71 3.42 4.80
N THR A 344 -9.53 4.47 4.75
CA THR A 344 -9.07 5.86 4.51
C THR A 344 -9.95 6.87 5.25
N PHE A 345 -9.46 8.10 5.44
CA PHE A 345 -10.19 9.17 6.12
C PHE A 345 -10.61 10.29 5.17
N THR A 346 -11.89 10.65 5.16
CA THR A 346 -12.38 11.84 4.44
C THR A 346 -12.24 13.14 5.25
N GLY A 347 -11.70 13.04 6.47
CA GLY A 347 -11.67 14.11 7.47
C GLY A 347 -12.86 14.07 8.44
N GLU A 348 -14.05 13.71 7.97
CA GLU A 348 -15.26 13.60 8.80
C GLU A 348 -15.63 12.15 9.18
N GLU A 349 -15.15 11.20 8.39
CA GLU A 349 -15.42 9.78 8.57
C GLU A 349 -14.23 8.92 8.11
N ILE A 350 -14.24 7.67 8.58
CA ILE A 350 -13.40 6.60 8.07
C ILE A 350 -14.24 5.74 7.12
N ILE A 351 -13.69 5.42 5.97
CA ILE A 351 -14.24 4.48 5.00
C ILE A 351 -13.42 3.21 5.05
N LEU A 352 -14.07 2.07 5.25
CA LEU A 352 -13.47 0.73 5.31
C LEU A 352 -13.79 -0.04 4.03
N SER A 353 -12.82 -0.75 3.46
CA SER A 353 -13.09 -1.81 2.48
C SER A 353 -13.13 -3.17 3.15
N LEU A 354 -14.11 -3.98 2.77
CA LEU A 354 -14.39 -5.28 3.37
C LEU A 354 -14.11 -6.44 2.40
N ASP A 355 -13.59 -7.54 2.94
CA ASP A 355 -13.49 -8.83 2.26
C ASP A 355 -14.83 -9.58 2.39
N THR A 356 -15.77 -9.21 1.54
CA THR A 356 -17.14 -9.76 1.51
C THR A 356 -17.49 -10.25 0.11
N GLU A 357 -18.16 -11.40 0.02
CA GLU A 357 -18.80 -11.85 -1.21
C GLU A 357 -20.13 -11.11 -1.41
N SER A 358 -20.07 -9.90 -1.94
CA SER A 358 -21.23 -9.03 -2.14
C SER A 358 -21.22 -8.34 -3.50
N ASP A 359 -22.40 -8.04 -4.03
CA ASP A 359 -22.60 -7.21 -5.21
C ASP A 359 -22.93 -5.74 -4.89
N SER A 360 -23.16 -5.44 -3.61
CA SER A 360 -23.80 -4.18 -3.18
C SER A 360 -23.19 -3.56 -1.93
N GLN A 361 -22.42 -4.28 -1.12
CA GLN A 361 -21.82 -3.73 0.10
C GLN A 361 -20.39 -4.24 0.30
N LEU A 362 -19.42 -3.53 -0.32
CA LEU A 362 -17.98 -3.74 -0.13
C LEU A 362 -17.31 -2.66 0.71
N LEU A 363 -18.06 -1.62 1.06
CA LEU A 363 -17.59 -0.48 1.84
C LEU A 363 -18.52 -0.21 3.03
N GLU A 364 -17.93 0.23 4.14
CA GLU A 364 -18.67 0.78 5.28
C GLU A 364 -18.04 2.12 5.71
N SER A 365 -18.88 3.06 6.14
CA SER A 365 -18.48 4.39 6.58
C SER A 365 -18.80 4.60 8.05
N TYR A 366 -17.89 5.22 8.80
CA TYR A 366 -18.06 5.51 10.22
C TYR A 366 -17.68 6.95 10.54
N GLY A 367 -18.58 7.70 11.17
CA GLY A 367 -18.31 9.05 11.64
C GLY A 367 -17.66 9.07 13.02
N PHE A 368 -17.13 10.23 13.40
CA PHE A 368 -16.60 10.47 14.75
C PHE A 368 -17.62 11.21 15.61
N ASN A 369 -17.80 10.80 16.86
CA ASN A 369 -18.47 11.64 17.84
C ASN A 369 -17.48 12.64 18.49
N SER A 370 -17.98 13.49 19.38
CA SER A 370 -17.16 14.47 20.13
C SER A 370 -16.16 13.87 21.11
N GLU A 371 -16.05 12.55 21.21
CA GLU A 371 -15.01 11.84 21.97
C GLU A 371 -13.98 11.16 21.07
N GLY A 372 -14.15 11.26 19.75
CA GLY A 372 -13.35 10.56 18.75
C GLY A 372 -13.71 9.07 18.61
N LEU A 373 -14.87 8.63 19.12
CA LEU A 373 -15.37 7.27 18.93
C LEU A 373 -16.08 7.15 17.57
N LEU A 374 -15.78 6.06 16.89
CA LEU A 374 -16.38 5.68 15.62
C LEU A 374 -17.78 5.12 15.83
N HIS A 375 -18.73 5.64 15.05
CA HIS A 375 -20.10 5.14 14.97
C HIS A 375 -20.48 4.92 13.50
N LYS A 376 -21.20 3.84 13.23
CA LYS A 376 -21.58 3.50 11.85
C LYS A 376 -22.49 4.60 11.29
N LYS A 377 -22.20 5.02 10.06
CA LYS A 377 -23.06 5.90 9.29
C LYS A 377 -23.79 5.07 8.25
N ASP A 378 -25.10 5.02 8.39
CA ASP A 378 -25.95 4.38 7.40
C ASP A 378 -26.17 5.36 6.24
N SER A 379 -25.60 5.03 5.09
CA SER A 379 -25.72 5.80 3.85
C SER A 379 -25.78 4.85 2.67
N ASP A 380 -26.62 5.16 1.69
CA ASP A 380 -26.67 4.40 0.44
C ASP A 380 -25.48 4.68 -0.48
N ILE A 381 -24.66 5.69 -0.16
CA ILE A 381 -23.48 6.10 -0.94
C ILE A 381 -22.47 4.95 -1.07
N MET A 382 -22.18 4.24 0.02
CA MET A 382 -21.24 3.11 0.00
C MET A 382 -21.75 1.96 -0.90
N GLN A 383 -23.07 1.78 -0.94
CA GLN A 383 -23.70 0.81 -1.83
C GLN A 383 -23.63 1.26 -3.28
N LYS A 384 -23.93 2.53 -3.56
CA LYS A 384 -23.80 3.12 -4.90
C LYS A 384 -22.37 3.00 -5.45
N ILE A 385 -21.36 3.28 -4.63
CA ILE A 385 -19.94 3.11 -5.00
C ILE A 385 -19.64 1.65 -5.35
N THR A 386 -20.11 0.72 -4.52
CA THR A 386 -19.94 -0.72 -4.75
C THR A 386 -20.56 -1.14 -6.09
N SER A 387 -21.82 -0.74 -6.33
CA SER A 387 -22.53 -1.05 -7.58
C SER A 387 -21.90 -0.39 -8.80
N ALA A 388 -21.34 0.82 -8.65
CA ALA A 388 -20.69 1.56 -9.72
C ALA A 388 -19.31 1.00 -10.11
N SER A 389 -18.68 0.17 -9.27
CA SER A 389 -17.44 -0.52 -9.61
C SER A 389 -17.62 -1.40 -10.85
N THR A 390 -16.69 -1.31 -11.81
CA THR A 390 -16.73 -2.10 -13.06
C THR A 390 -16.13 -3.50 -12.92
N CYS A 391 -15.60 -3.85 -11.74
CA CYS A 391 -14.90 -5.13 -11.52
C CYS A 391 -15.83 -6.22 -10.97
N ASP A 392 -16.63 -6.80 -11.87
CA ASP A 392 -17.43 -7.99 -11.59
C ASP A 392 -16.59 -9.27 -11.60
N VAL A 393 -16.96 -10.22 -10.75
CA VAL A 393 -16.40 -11.58 -10.70
C VAL A 393 -17.51 -12.61 -10.47
N ILE A 394 -17.24 -13.85 -10.91
CA ILE A 394 -18.23 -14.93 -10.86
C ILE A 394 -18.35 -15.50 -9.44
N SER A 395 -17.23 -15.68 -8.74
CA SER A 395 -17.15 -16.22 -7.39
C SER A 395 -15.90 -15.72 -6.66
N ARG A 396 -15.79 -16.05 -5.36
CA ARG A 396 -14.60 -15.77 -4.53
C ARG A 396 -13.30 -16.34 -5.10
N ASP A 397 -13.35 -17.44 -5.86
CA ASP A 397 -12.13 -18.04 -6.44
C ASP A 397 -11.44 -17.13 -7.46
N GLU A 398 -12.17 -16.16 -8.01
CA GLU A 398 -11.64 -15.13 -8.91
C GLU A 398 -11.11 -13.89 -8.15
N PHE A 399 -11.25 -13.85 -6.82
CA PHE A 399 -10.65 -12.78 -6.03
C PHE A 399 -9.13 -12.85 -6.13
N TYR A 400 -8.53 -11.72 -6.46
CA TYR A 400 -7.11 -11.51 -6.29
C TYR A 400 -6.82 -11.58 -4.78
N PRO A 401 -5.77 -12.29 -4.33
CA PRO A 401 -5.40 -12.33 -2.92
C PRO A 401 -5.32 -10.92 -2.30
N LEU A 402 -6.05 -10.73 -1.21
CA LEU A 402 -6.21 -9.42 -0.54
C LEU A 402 -5.16 -9.20 0.55
N TYR A 403 -4.58 -10.27 1.06
CA TYR A 403 -3.68 -10.28 2.22
C TYR A 403 -2.33 -10.88 1.81
N TYR A 404 -1.25 -10.15 2.07
CA TYR A 404 0.11 -10.51 1.65
C TYR A 404 1.20 -10.05 2.62
N ILE A 405 0.90 -9.24 3.63
CA ILE A 405 1.87 -8.68 4.56
C ILE A 405 2.47 -9.77 5.44
N SER A 406 1.66 -10.72 5.92
CA SER A 406 2.12 -11.89 6.69
C SER A 406 3.18 -12.74 5.97
N SER A 407 3.25 -12.69 4.64
CA SER A 407 4.29 -13.38 3.85
C SER A 407 5.68 -12.78 4.03
N LEU A 408 5.79 -11.55 4.56
CA LEU A 408 7.07 -10.92 4.89
C LEU A 408 7.74 -11.58 6.10
N ARG A 409 6.99 -12.29 6.96
CA ARG A 409 7.57 -12.93 8.14
C ARG A 409 8.69 -13.89 7.75
N LYS A 410 9.83 -13.73 8.40
CA LYS A 410 10.95 -14.66 8.23
C LYS A 410 10.61 -15.98 8.93
N ARG A 411 10.96 -17.08 8.27
CA ARG A 411 10.79 -18.42 8.78
C ARG A 411 12.15 -19.09 8.72
N SER A 412 12.65 -19.52 9.86
CA SER A 412 13.80 -20.42 9.93
C SER A 412 13.27 -21.85 9.94
N ASP A 413 13.79 -22.70 9.06
CA ASP A 413 13.67 -24.14 9.27
C ASP A 413 14.46 -24.49 10.55
N HIS A 414 13.81 -25.16 11.50
CA HIS A 414 14.42 -25.57 12.77
C HIS A 414 15.35 -26.78 12.62
#